data_AF-A0A7G8ZKV4-F1
#
_entry.id   AF-A0A7G8ZKV4-F1
#
_cell.length_a   1.000
_cell.length_b   1.000
_cell.length_c   1.000
_cell.angle_alpha   90.00
_cell.angle_beta   90.00
_cell.angle_gamma   90.00
#
_symmetry.space_group_name_H-M   'P 1'
#
loop_
_entity.id
_entity.type
_entity.pdbx_description
1 polymer ?
#
loop_
_entity_poly.entity_id
_entity_poly.type
_entity_poly.pdbx_seq_one_letter_code
_entity_poly.pdbx_strand_id
1 'polypeptide(L)' 'MSGLIRRLIIGGSVVMFVFAWLGVAVVHVSMDSTTAFVVAVTIAALATEALFWILAIIGGWAVFANRQKLWNRFFGQMSR' A
#
# COMPACT_ATOMS: atom_id res chain seq x y z
N MET A 1 17.69 -1.46 3.78
CA MET A 1 17.07 -0.64 2.72
C MET A 1 17.24 0.83 3.07
N SER A 2 17.81 1.65 2.17
CA SER A 2 18.00 3.07 2.44
C SER A 2 16.65 3.79 2.57
N GLY A 3 16.61 4.90 3.32
CA GLY A 3 15.37 5.68 3.52
C GLY A 3 14.77 6.20 2.20
N LEU A 4 15.62 6.49 1.22
CA LEU A 4 15.21 6.91 -0.13
C LEU A 4 14.49 5.76 -0.87
N ILE A 5 15.05 4.56 -0.89
CA ILE A 5 14.45 3.40 -1.56
C ILE A 5 13.07 3.09 -0.96
N ARG A 6 12.94 3.15 0.38
CA ARG A 6 11.64 2.96 1.05
C ARG A 6 10.59 3.96 0.59
N ARG A 7 10.96 5.25 0.48
CA ARG A 7 10.04 6.31 0.03
C ARG A 7 9.64 6.12 -1.43
N LEU A 8 10.58 5.73 -2.29
CA LEU A 8 10.30 5.46 -3.69
C LEU A 8 9.36 4.27 -3.87
N ILE A 9 9.57 3.18 -3.11
CA ILE A 9 8.67 2.01 -3.15
C ILE A 9 7.26 2.41 -2.72
N ILE A 10 7.12 3.02 -1.53
CA ILE A 10 5.79 3.41 -1.02
C ILE A 10 5.13 4.43 -1.96
N GLY A 11 5.86 5.47 -2.36
CA GLY A 11 5.35 6.51 -3.25
C GLY A 11 4.92 5.93 -4.61
N GLY A 12 5.74 5.08 -5.20
CA GLY A 12 5.43 4.38 -6.45
C GLY A 12 4.18 3.51 -6.33
N SER A 13 4.06 2.73 -5.26
CA SER A 13 2.87 1.89 -5.03
C SER A 13 1.59 2.72 -4.86
N VAL A 14 1.65 3.84 -4.13
CA VAL A 14 0.51 4.75 -3.97
C VAL A 14 0.13 5.37 -5.32
N VAL A 15 1.11 5.81 -6.10
CA VAL A 15 0.89 6.37 -7.43
C VAL A 15 0.22 5.34 -8.36
N MET A 16 0.72 4.10 -8.39
CA MET A 16 0.12 3.02 -9.18
C MET A 16 -1.31 2.72 -8.73
N PHE A 17 -1.57 2.66 -7.42
CA PHE A 17 -2.92 2.48 -6.88
C PHE A 17 -3.88 3.59 -7.35
N VAL A 18 -3.47 4.85 -7.24
CA VAL A 18 -4.29 6.00 -7.66
C VAL A 18 -4.57 5.93 -9.16
N PHE A 19 -3.55 5.68 -9.98
CA PHE A 19 -3.73 5.59 -11.43
C PHE A 19 -4.63 4.41 -11.84
N ALA A 20 -4.54 3.27 -11.15
CA ALA A 20 -5.40 2.13 -11.45
C ALA A 20 -6.89 2.44 -11.19
N TRP A 21 -7.20 3.09 -10.07
CA TRP A 21 -8.57 3.51 -9.75
C TRP A 21 -9.09 4.65 -10.62
N LEU A 22 -8.21 5.60 -11.01
CA LEU A 22 -8.55 6.59 -12.02
C LEU A 22 -8.86 5.92 -13.37
N GLY A 23 -8.11 4.88 -13.74
CA GLY A 23 -8.37 4.06 -14.93
C GLY A 23 -9.75 3.40 -14.90
N VAL A 24 -10.15 2.85 -13.74
CA VAL A 24 -11.52 2.31 -13.54
C VAL A 24 -12.57 3.40 -13.78
N ALA A 25 -12.38 4.58 -13.19
CA ALA A 25 -13.32 5.69 -13.37
C ALA A 25 -13.43 6.12 -14.83
N VAL A 26 -12.30 6.22 -15.54
CA VAL A 26 -12.26 6.53 -16.98
C VAL A 26 -13.03 5.47 -17.77
N VAL A 27 -12.72 4.18 -17.58
CA VAL A 27 -13.40 3.09 -18.29
C VAL A 27 -14.90 3.09 -18.02
N HIS A 28 -15.31 3.35 -16.77
CA HIS A 28 -16.72 3.39 -16.39
C HIS A 28 -17.51 4.51 -17.10
N VAL A 29 -16.89 5.68 -17.30
CA VAL A 29 -17.57 6.82 -17.93
C VAL A 29 -17.41 6.87 -19.45
N SER A 30 -16.41 6.20 -20.00
CA SER A 30 -16.08 6.29 -21.43
C SER A 30 -16.36 5.03 -22.24
N MET A 31 -16.71 3.90 -21.60
CA MET A 31 -16.91 2.62 -22.29
C MET A 31 -18.17 1.89 -21.82
N ASP A 32 -19.04 1.54 -22.78
CA ASP A 32 -20.20 0.65 -22.57
C ASP A 32 -19.80 -0.84 -22.70
N SER A 33 -18.74 -1.25 -22.00
CA SER A 33 -18.26 -2.63 -22.02
C SER A 33 -18.05 -3.16 -20.62
N THR A 34 -18.95 -4.06 -20.19
CA THR A 34 -18.84 -4.74 -18.89
C THR A 34 -17.51 -5.48 -18.77
N THR A 35 -17.03 -6.11 -19.86
CA THR A 35 -15.74 -6.81 -19.84
C THR A 35 -14.58 -5.85 -19.59
N ALA A 36 -14.55 -4.69 -20.26
CA ALA A 36 -13.50 -3.69 -20.04
C ALA A 36 -13.53 -3.15 -18.60
N PHE A 37 -14.73 -2.89 -18.08
CA PHE A 37 -14.92 -2.44 -16.70
C PHE A 37 -14.43 -3.49 -15.69
N VAL A 38 -14.81 -4.76 -15.85
CA VAL A 38 -14.37 -5.86 -14.98
C VAL A 38 -12.85 -6.00 -14.99
N VAL A 39 -12.22 -5.97 -16.17
CA VAL A 39 -10.75 -6.04 -16.28
C VAL A 39 -10.08 -4.86 -15.56
N ALA A 40 -10.58 -3.63 -15.75
CA ALA A 40 -10.04 -2.46 -15.06
C ALA A 40 -10.16 -2.58 -13.53
N VAL A 41 -11.32 -3.02 -13.03
CA VAL A 41 -11.55 -3.23 -11.59
C VAL A 41 -10.63 -4.33 -11.05
N THR A 42 -10.44 -5.43 -11.77
CA THR A 42 -9.51 -6.49 -11.36
C THR A 42 -8.08 -5.96 -11.25
N ILE A 43 -7.61 -5.16 -12.22
CA ILE A 43 -6.28 -4.55 -12.15
C ILE A 43 -6.16 -3.60 -10.95
N ALA A 44 -7.19 -2.78 -10.69
CA ALA A 44 -7.20 -1.89 -9.53
C ALA A 44 -7.23 -2.65 -8.20
N ALA A 45 -7.94 -3.78 -8.13
CA ALA A 45 -7.95 -4.65 -6.96
C ALA A 45 -6.56 -5.25 -6.70
N LEU A 46 -5.87 -5.73 -7.73
CA LEU A 46 -4.49 -6.24 -7.62
C LEU A 46 -3.51 -5.15 -7.18
N ALA A 47 -3.64 -3.93 -7.71
CA ALA A 47 -2.82 -2.79 -7.28
C ALA A 47 -3.07 -2.44 -5.80
N THR A 48 -4.32 -2.56 -5.35
CA THR A 48 -4.71 -2.35 -3.94
C THR A 48 -4.11 -3.42 -3.04
N GLU A 49 -4.18 -4.69 -3.44
CA GLU A 49 -3.59 -5.80 -2.71
C GLU A 49 -2.06 -5.65 -2.60
N ALA A 50 -1.39 -5.32 -3.71
CA ALA A 50 0.05 -5.07 -3.72
C ALA A 50 0.44 -3.93 -2.78
N LEU A 51 -0.32 -2.82 -2.77
CA LEU A 51 -0.10 -1.72 -1.84
C LEU A 51 -0.22 -2.19 -0.38
N PHE A 52 -1.24 -2.98 -0.04
CA PHE A 52 -1.39 -3.52 1.31
C PHE A 52 -0.22 -4.41 1.72
N TRP A 53 0.24 -5.31 0.86
CA TRP A 53 1.38 -6.17 1.15
C TRP A 53 2.67 -5.36 1.35
N ILE A 54 2.92 -4.36 0.51
CA ILE A 54 4.10 -3.49 0.63
C ILE A 54 4.06 -2.71 1.95
N LEU A 55 2.91 -2.13 2.30
CA LEU A 55 2.74 -1.42 3.56
C LEU A 55 2.85 -2.35 4.77
N ALA A 56 2.31 -3.57 4.69
CA ALA A 56 2.40 -4.57 5.76
C ALA A 56 3.84 -5.03 5.98
N ILE A 57 4.60 -5.33 4.92
CA ILE A 57 6.01 -5.75 5.02
C ILE A 57 6.85 -4.61 5.60
N ILE A 58 6.77 -3.42 5.01
CA ILE A 58 7.61 -2.29 5.42
C ILE A 58 7.20 -1.79 6.81
N GLY A 59 5.90 -1.69 7.07
CA GLY A 59 5.33 -1.29 8.35
C GLY A 59 5.60 -2.30 9.45
N GLY A 60 5.33 -3.58 9.19
CA GLY A 60 5.58 -4.69 10.11
C GLY A 60 7.06 -4.82 10.46
N TRP A 61 7.95 -4.70 9.48
CA TRP A 61 9.38 -4.67 9.75
C TRP A 61 9.79 -3.46 10.59
N ALA A 62 9.24 -2.27 10.31
CA ALA A 62 9.51 -1.08 11.12
C ALA A 62 9.02 -1.23 12.56
N VAL A 63 7.85 -1.86 12.78
CA VAL A 63 7.32 -2.18 14.11
C VAL A 63 8.23 -3.17 14.81
N PHE A 64 8.63 -4.26 14.16
CA PHE A 64 9.49 -5.29 14.74
C PHE A 64 10.89 -4.76 15.10
N ALA A 65 11.48 -3.94 14.21
CA ALA A 65 12.77 -3.30 14.45
C ALA A 65 12.74 -2.32 15.64
N ASN A 66 11.60 -1.64 15.85
CA ASN A 66 11.42 -0.68 16.93
C ASN A 66 10.62 -1.24 18.11
N ARG A 67 10.45 -2.56 18.22
CA ARG A 67 9.52 -3.19 19.16
C ARG A 67 9.73 -2.78 20.62
N GLN A 68 10.99 -2.66 21.08
CA GLN A 68 11.28 -2.22 22.45
C GLN A 68 10.89 -0.77 22.67
N LYS A 69 11.15 0.11 21.70
CA LYS A 69 10.76 1.53 21.77
C LYS A 69 9.24 1.69 21.71
N LEU A 70 8.57 0.88 20.90
CA LEU A 70 7.11 0.78 20.86
C LEU A 70 6.57 0.31 22.21
N TRP A 71 7.09 -0.80 22.74
CA TRP A 71 6.65 -1.37 24.01
C TRP A 71 6.83 -0.38 25.16
N ASN A 72 7.99 0.27 25.24
CA ASN A 72 8.27 1.29 26.25
C ASN A 72 7.36 2.52 26.13
N ARG A 73 6.86 2.82 24.91
CA ARG A 73 5.95 3.94 24.66
C ARG A 73 4.50 3.61 24.99
N PHE A 74 4.08 2.36 24.82
CA PHE A 74 2.70 1.92 25.05
C PHE A 74 2.47 1.35 26.45
N PHE A 75 3.45 0.67 27.04
CA PHE A 75 3.31 -0.06 28.30
C PHE A 75 4.22 0.48 29.43
N GLY A 76 4.94 1.59 29.19
CA GLY A 76 5.95 2.09 30.11
C GLY A 76 7.27 1.30 30.02
N GLN A 77 8.34 1.82 30.62
CA GLN A 77 9.63 1.12 30.63
C GLN A 77 9.46 -0.25 31.28
N MET A 78 9.72 -1.34 30.54
CA MET A 78 10.02 -2.61 31.19
C MET A 78 11.32 -2.40 31.97
N SER A 79 11.21 -2.31 33.30
CA SER A 79 12.37 -2.29 34.18
C SER A 79 13.22 -3.52 33.86
N ARG A 80 14.52 -3.28 33.60
CA ARG A 80 15.53 -4.34 33.54
C ARG A 80 15.52 -5.18 34.81
#